data_AF-A0A956KPS2-F1
#
_entry.id   AF-A0A956KPS2-F1
#
_cell.length_a   1.000
_cell.length_b   1.000
_cell.length_c   1.000
_cell.angle_alpha   90.00
_cell.angle_beta   90.00
_cell.angle_gamma   90.00
#
_symmetry.space_group_name_H-M   'P 1'
#
loop_
_entity.id
_entity.type
_entity.pdbx_description
1 polymer ?
#
loop_
_entity_poly.entity_id
_entity_poly.type
_entity_poly.pdbx_seq_one_letter_code
_entity_poly.pdbx_strand_id
1 'polypeptide(L)'
;MLGHIPSLMSRGFMGFVEESWRRCGDCFEIRVGGQSVKIVVHPDDVEAILLTRRERYIKGDAYAQFRQVVGEGLITSEGELWRRQRRLIQPSFTRQNISDLGGLIVRLCDRTLASWPERHREGEPFDVHDE
;
A
#
# COMPACT_ATOMS: atom_id res chain seq x y z
N MET A 1 6.57 2.02 27.66
CA MET A 1 6.12 1.06 26.62
C MET A 1 5.62 1.71 25.32
N LEU A 2 5.24 3.00 25.31
CA LEU A 2 4.61 3.62 24.13
C LEU A 2 5.56 3.98 22.97
N GLY A 3 6.89 4.02 23.16
CA GLY A 3 7.84 4.32 22.08
C GLY A 3 7.59 5.70 21.44
N HIS A 4 7.64 5.78 20.10
CA HIS A 4 7.39 7.01 19.34
C HIS A 4 5.90 7.25 19.01
N ILE A 5 4.96 6.51 19.62
CA ILE A 5 3.51 6.69 19.39
C ILE A 5 3.05 8.16 19.55
N PRO A 6 3.48 8.94 20.57
CA PRO A 6 3.06 10.33 20.70
C PRO A 6 3.51 11.23 19.55
N SER A 7 4.72 11.00 19.03
CA SER A 7 5.25 11.74 17.86
C SER A 7 4.50 11.36 16.58
N LEU A 8 4.12 10.09 16.44
CA LEU A 8 3.31 9.61 15.32
C LEU A 8 1.88 10.20 15.33
N MET A 9 1.25 10.28 16.49
CA MET A 9 -0.11 10.82 16.66
C MET A 9 -0.19 12.33 16.35
N SER A 10 0.85 13.10 16.68
CA SER A 10 0.84 14.56 16.53
C SER A 10 1.22 15.06 15.13
N ARG A 11 2.02 14.29 14.38
CA ARG A 11 2.58 14.71 13.08
C ARG A 11 2.16 13.82 11.92
N GLY A 12 1.45 12.72 12.21
CA GLY A 12 1.23 11.64 11.27
C GLY A 12 2.50 10.81 11.02
N PHE A 13 2.31 9.63 10.44
CA PHE A 13 3.41 8.71 10.14
C PHE A 13 4.44 9.31 9.19
N MET A 14 3.98 9.91 8.09
CA MET A 14 4.87 10.44 7.04
C MET A 14 5.74 11.60 7.54
N GLY A 15 5.16 12.56 8.27
CA GLY A 15 5.92 13.68 8.83
C GLY A 15 6.98 13.23 9.83
N PHE A 16 6.65 12.23 10.66
CA PHE A 16 7.61 11.65 11.60
C PHE A 16 8.75 10.90 10.89
N VAL A 17 8.44 10.12 9.84
CA VAL A 17 9.45 9.40 9.04
C VAL A 17 10.38 10.37 8.33
N GLU A 18 9.86 11.43 7.71
CA GLU A 18 10.66 12.43 7.00
C GLU A 18 11.66 13.14 7.95
N GLU A 19 11.19 13.58 9.12
CA GLU A 19 12.06 14.22 10.11
C GLU A 19 13.14 13.26 10.63
N SER A 20 12.73 12.02 10.94
CA SER A 20 13.65 11.00 11.43
C SER A 20 14.69 10.63 10.38
N TRP A 21 14.29 10.53 9.12
CA TRP A 21 15.19 10.31 7.99
C TRP A 21 16.23 11.43 7.86
N ARG A 22 15.79 12.70 7.89
CA ARG A 22 16.70 13.86 7.85
C ARG A 22 17.70 13.89 9.00
N ARG A 23 17.32 13.38 10.18
CA ARG A 23 18.17 13.41 11.38
C ARG A 23 19.09 12.19 11.50
N CYS A 24 18.61 11.02 11.14
CA CYS A 24 19.27 9.74 11.41
C CYS A 24 19.88 9.09 10.16
N GLY A 25 19.60 9.64 8.96
CA GLY A 25 20.01 9.06 7.69
C GLY A 25 19.08 7.96 7.21
N ASP A 26 19.49 7.25 6.16
CA ASP A 26 18.62 6.39 5.34
C ASP A 26 18.16 5.09 5.99
N CYS A 27 18.72 4.73 7.15
CA CYS A 27 18.34 3.54 7.89
C CYS A 27 18.29 3.85 9.39
N PHE A 28 17.10 3.76 9.97
CA PHE A 28 16.89 4.07 11.38
C PHE A 28 15.83 3.15 12.02
N GLU A 29 15.88 3.07 13.34
CA GLU A 29 14.98 2.24 14.13
C GLU A 29 13.96 3.10 14.86
N ILE A 30 12.70 2.66 14.87
CA ILE A 30 11.62 3.27 15.63
C ILE A 30 10.97 2.22 16.51
N ARG A 31 10.52 2.62 17.70
CA ARG A 31 9.69 1.78 18.57
C ARG A 31 8.22 2.15 18.47
N VAL A 32 7.37 1.20 18.13
CA VAL A 32 5.91 1.35 18.04
C VAL A 32 5.27 0.18 18.76
N GLY A 33 4.42 0.46 19.75
CA GLY A 33 3.64 -0.59 20.44
C GLY A 33 4.49 -1.67 21.12
N GLY A 34 5.70 -1.32 21.58
CA GLY A 34 6.66 -2.28 22.16
C GLY A 34 7.46 -3.08 21.13
N GLN A 35 7.15 -2.96 19.84
CA GLN A 35 7.92 -3.55 18.75
C GLN A 35 8.97 -2.57 18.23
N SER A 36 10.09 -3.11 17.78
CA SER A 36 11.13 -2.37 17.06
C SER A 36 10.92 -2.54 15.55
N VAL A 37 10.91 -1.43 14.82
CA VAL A 37 10.71 -1.37 13.38
C VAL A 37 11.88 -0.64 12.76
N LYS A 38 12.55 -1.28 11.79
CA LYS A 38 13.57 -0.61 10.97
C LYS A 38 12.91 0.05 9.77
N ILE A 39 13.19 1.34 9.59
CA ILE A 39 12.83 2.12 8.41
C ILE A 39 14.06 2.21 7.53
N VAL A 40 13.88 1.87 6.25
CA VAL A 40 14.94 1.84 5.23
C VAL A 40 14.45 2.66 4.05
N VAL A 41 15.24 3.65 3.64
CA VAL A 41 14.87 4.65 2.63
C VAL A 41 15.86 4.67 1.46
N HIS A 42 17.12 4.25 1.66
CA HIS A 42 18.13 4.26 0.60
C HIS A 42 17.69 3.36 -0.56
N PRO A 43 17.75 3.82 -1.82
CA PRO A 43 17.25 3.06 -2.97
C PRO A 43 17.91 1.67 -3.09
N ASP A 44 19.22 1.56 -2.89
CA ASP A 44 19.94 0.28 -2.98
C ASP A 44 19.49 -0.72 -1.91
N ASP A 45 19.20 -0.25 -0.69
CA ASP A 45 18.74 -1.10 0.39
C ASP A 45 17.28 -1.51 0.20
N VAL A 46 16.44 -0.59 -0.32
CA VAL A 46 15.05 -0.88 -0.70
C VAL A 46 15.01 -1.92 -1.83
N GLU A 47 15.85 -1.78 -2.85
CA GLU A 47 16.02 -2.79 -3.90
C GLU A 47 16.50 -4.12 -3.32
N ALA A 48 17.47 -4.10 -2.41
CA ALA A 48 17.96 -5.30 -1.75
C ALA A 48 16.83 -6.03 -1.00
N ILE A 49 16.01 -5.31 -0.25
CA ILE A 49 14.92 -5.88 0.55
C ILE A 49 13.79 -6.39 -0.34
N LEU A 50 13.35 -5.59 -1.33
CA LEU A 50 12.14 -5.88 -2.10
C LEU A 50 12.38 -6.76 -3.33
N LEU A 51 13.60 -6.76 -3.88
CA LEU A 51 13.90 -7.41 -5.16
C LEU A 51 15.03 -8.43 -5.04
N THR A 52 16.26 -8.01 -4.77
CA THR A 52 17.45 -8.85 -4.99
C THR A 52 17.74 -9.85 -3.87
N ARG A 53 17.26 -9.59 -2.65
CA ARG A 53 17.38 -10.49 -1.49
C ARG A 53 16.04 -10.73 -0.81
N ARG A 54 14.94 -10.64 -1.57
CA ARG A 54 13.57 -10.72 -1.03
C ARG A 54 13.31 -12.00 -0.24
N GLU A 55 13.97 -13.10 -0.56
CA GLU A 55 13.83 -14.39 0.12
C GLU A 55 14.34 -14.38 1.56
N ARG A 56 15.12 -13.37 1.95
CA ARG A 56 15.59 -13.15 3.32
C ARG A 56 14.58 -12.39 4.18
N TYR A 57 13.52 -11.86 3.57
CA TYR A 57 12.51 -11.03 4.23
C TYR A 57 11.15 -11.69 4.05
N ILE A 58 10.36 -11.69 5.12
CA ILE A 58 8.98 -12.18 5.11
C ILE A 58 8.04 -11.06 5.51
N LYS A 59 6.80 -11.09 5.03
CA LYS A 59 5.72 -10.27 5.56
C LYS A 59 5.52 -10.66 7.03
N GLY A 60 5.87 -9.74 7.92
CA GLY A 60 5.76 -9.94 9.36
C GLY A 60 4.31 -9.89 9.85
N ASP A 61 4.16 -9.85 11.18
CA ASP A 61 2.88 -9.92 11.88
C ASP A 61 1.87 -8.83 11.48
N ALA A 62 2.34 -7.72 10.92
CA ALA A 62 1.48 -6.69 10.33
C ALA A 62 0.50 -7.27 9.27
N TYR A 63 0.86 -8.38 8.61
CA TYR A 63 0.02 -9.05 7.62
C TYR A 63 -0.94 -10.10 8.22
N ALA A 64 -0.84 -10.41 9.52
CA ALA A 64 -1.71 -11.38 10.17
C ALA A 64 -3.18 -10.92 10.16
N GLN A 65 -3.45 -9.63 10.37
CA GLN A 65 -4.79 -9.06 10.29
C GLN A 65 -5.37 -9.16 8.88
N PHE A 66 -4.57 -8.88 7.86
CA PHE A 66 -4.99 -9.07 6.46
C PHE A 66 -5.31 -10.53 6.17
N ARG A 67 -4.54 -11.49 6.71
CA ARG A 67 -4.79 -12.92 6.54
C ARG A 67 -6.14 -13.36 7.12
N GLN A 68 -6.61 -12.72 8.19
CA GLN A 68 -7.94 -13.00 8.74
C GLN A 68 -9.08 -12.54 7.82
N VAL A 69 -8.86 -11.47 7.03
CA VAL A 69 -9.88 -10.89 6.15
C VAL A 69 -9.87 -11.56 4.77
N VAL A 70 -8.70 -11.70 4.15
CA VAL A 70 -8.57 -12.14 2.75
C VAL A 70 -7.97 -13.55 2.59
N GLY A 71 -7.73 -14.26 3.70
CA GLY A 71 -7.16 -15.61 3.68
C GLY A 71 -5.72 -15.64 3.15
N GLU A 72 -5.35 -16.74 2.50
CA GLU A 72 -4.07 -16.91 1.80
C GLU A 72 -4.18 -16.44 0.34
N GLY A 73 -4.05 -15.14 0.12
CA GLY A 73 -4.06 -14.50 -1.19
C GLY A 73 -2.73 -13.81 -1.52
N LEU A 74 -2.63 -13.18 -2.69
CA LEU A 74 -1.39 -12.51 -3.15
C LEU A 74 -0.78 -11.53 -2.14
N ILE A 75 -1.62 -10.87 -1.34
CA ILE A 75 -1.20 -9.90 -0.34
C ILE A 75 -0.59 -10.60 0.89
N THR A 76 -1.06 -11.79 1.26
CA THR A 76 -0.77 -12.44 2.55
C THR A 76 0.08 -13.70 2.43
N SER A 77 0.15 -14.29 1.23
CA SER A 77 0.94 -15.48 0.91
C SER A 77 2.41 -15.14 0.63
N GLU A 78 3.26 -16.16 0.82
CA GLU A 78 4.71 -16.10 0.65
C GLU A 78 5.25 -17.23 -0.23
N GLY A 79 6.52 -17.10 -0.63
CA GLY A 79 7.29 -18.20 -1.22
C GLY A 79 6.65 -18.85 -2.45
N GLU A 80 6.58 -20.18 -2.45
CA GLU A 80 6.00 -20.98 -3.55
C GLU A 80 4.52 -20.67 -3.78
N LEU A 81 3.74 -20.53 -2.70
CA LEU A 81 2.30 -20.27 -2.79
C LEU A 81 2.05 -18.92 -3.48
N TRP A 82 2.75 -17.87 -3.04
CA TRP A 82 2.70 -16.56 -3.68
C TRP A 82 3.13 -16.64 -5.16
N ARG A 83 4.21 -17.36 -5.48
CA ARG A 83 4.69 -17.51 -6.86
C ARG A 83 3.66 -18.21 -7.75
N ARG A 84 3.03 -19.26 -7.25
CA ARG A 84 1.96 -19.98 -7.96
C ARG A 84 0.75 -19.08 -8.21
N GLN A 85 0.26 -18.40 -7.17
CA GLN A 85 -0.88 -17.49 -7.29
C GLN A 85 -0.59 -16.32 -8.24
N ARG A 86 0.62 -15.74 -8.16
CA ARG A 86 1.04 -14.64 -9.02
C ARG A 86 1.11 -15.07 -10.48
N ARG A 87 1.65 -16.27 -10.76
CA ARG A 87 1.72 -16.83 -12.11
C ARG A 87 0.33 -17.07 -12.70
N LEU A 88 -0.62 -17.52 -11.89
CA LEU A 88 -2.01 -17.74 -12.33
C LEU A 88 -2.73 -16.44 -12.70
N ILE A 89 -2.51 -15.36 -11.93
CA ILE A 89 -3.22 -14.10 -12.16
C ILE A 89 -2.55 -13.19 -13.22
N GLN A 90 -1.22 -13.30 -13.40
CA GLN A 90 -0.46 -12.41 -14.28
C GLN A 90 -1.03 -12.28 -15.71
N PRO A 91 -1.52 -13.36 -16.37
CA PRO A 91 -2.08 -13.25 -17.72
C PRO A 91 -3.27 -12.30 -17.83
N SER A 92 -4.06 -12.12 -16.76
CA SER A 92 -5.18 -11.17 -16.73
C SER A 92 -4.72 -9.71 -16.77
N PHE A 93 -3.46 -9.43 -16.47
CA PHE A 93 -2.86 -8.08 -16.47
C PHE A 93 -1.92 -7.86 -17.67
N THR A 94 -2.19 -8.50 -18.81
CA THR A 94 -1.47 -8.23 -20.06
C THR A 94 -1.94 -6.89 -20.67
N ARG A 95 -1.11 -6.29 -21.53
CA ARG A 95 -1.45 -5.04 -22.23
C ARG A 95 -2.79 -5.13 -22.97
N GLN A 96 -3.07 -6.27 -23.61
CA GLN A 96 -4.33 -6.49 -24.31
C GLN A 96 -5.52 -6.50 -23.34
N ASN A 97 -5.45 -7.31 -22.28
CA ASN A 97 -6.53 -7.41 -21.30
C ASN A 97 -6.78 -6.07 -20.56
N ILE A 98 -5.71 -5.31 -20.29
CA ILE A 98 -5.83 -3.95 -19.71
C ILE A 98 -6.51 -3.00 -20.71
N SER A 99 -6.18 -3.09 -22.00
CA SER A 99 -6.83 -2.27 -23.03
C SER A 99 -8.33 -2.57 -23.12
N ASP A 100 -8.70 -3.85 -23.07
CA ASP A 100 -10.11 -4.28 -23.12
C ASP A 100 -10.88 -3.82 -21.87
N LEU A 101 -10.23 -3.90 -20.69
CA LEU A 101 -10.78 -3.36 -19.44
C LEU A 101 -10.89 -1.83 -19.47
N GLY A 102 -9.97 -1.14 -20.14
CA GLY A 102 -9.96 0.32 -20.26
C GLY A 102 -11.26 0.88 -20.79
N GLY A 103 -11.85 0.26 -21.81
CA GLY A 103 -13.15 0.67 -22.34
C GLY A 103 -14.29 0.52 -21.31
N LEU A 104 -14.26 -0.52 -20.48
CA LEU A 104 -15.22 -0.68 -19.39
C LEU A 104 -15.03 0.37 -18.29
N ILE A 105 -13.78 0.65 -17.91
CA ILE A 105 -13.43 1.67 -16.93
C ILE A 105 -13.94 3.04 -17.38
N VAL A 106 -13.67 3.44 -18.62
CA VAL A 106 -14.16 4.72 -19.19
C VAL A 106 -15.69 4.79 -19.10
N ARG A 107 -16.40 3.75 -19.54
CA ARG A 107 -17.87 3.72 -19.44
C ARG A 107 -18.39 3.78 -18.00
N LEU A 108 -17.67 3.24 -17.03
CA LEU A 108 -18.04 3.34 -15.62
C LEU A 108 -17.82 4.76 -15.11
N CYS A 109 -16.66 5.36 -15.41
CA CYS A 109 -16.35 6.75 -15.09
C CYS A 109 -17.39 7.70 -15.69
N ASP A 110 -17.70 7.56 -16.98
CA ASP A 110 -18.69 8.41 -17.65
C ASP A 110 -20.07 8.32 -16.98
N ARG A 111 -20.49 7.12 -16.57
CA ARG A 111 -21.75 6.92 -15.84
C ARG A 111 -21.73 7.56 -14.46
N THR A 112 -20.63 7.41 -13.72
CA THR A 112 -20.47 8.04 -12.41
C THR A 112 -20.52 9.57 -12.54
N LEU A 113 -19.75 10.13 -13.47
CA LEU A 113 -19.72 11.58 -13.74
C LEU A 113 -21.08 12.12 -14.20
N ALA A 114 -21.80 11.39 -15.03
CA ALA A 114 -23.14 11.77 -15.49
C ALA A 114 -24.18 11.79 -14.35
N SER A 115 -23.94 11.06 -13.25
CA SER A 115 -24.82 11.05 -12.06
C SER A 115 -24.55 12.21 -11.09
N TRP A 116 -23.41 12.89 -11.22
CA TRP A 116 -23.02 13.95 -10.30
C TRP A 116 -23.97 15.16 -10.28
N PRO A 117 -24.50 15.65 -11.41
CA PRO A 117 -25.45 16.77 -11.39
C PRO A 117 -26.76 16.48 -10.64
N GLU A 118 -27.13 15.21 -10.47
CA GLU A 118 -28.31 14.80 -9.69
C GLU A 118 -28.02 14.78 -8.18
N ARG A 119 -26.76 14.56 -7.80
CA ARG A 119 -26.32 14.35 -6.41
C ARG A 119 -25.70 15.59 -5.79
N HIS A 120 -25.07 16.42 -6.61
CA HIS A 120 -24.28 17.57 -6.20
C HIS A 120 -24.73 18.82 -6.96
N ARG A 121 -24.73 19.95 -6.27
CA ARG A 121 -25.11 21.24 -6.87
C ARG A 121 -23.96 21.79 -7.70
N GLU A 122 -24.31 22.38 -8.84
CA GLU A 122 -23.34 23.05 -9.69
C GLU A 122 -22.67 24.21 -8.95
N GLY A 123 -21.33 24.25 -9.02
CA GLY A 123 -20.52 25.28 -8.36
C GLY A 123 -20.23 25.04 -6.87
N GLU A 124 -20.79 24.01 -6.24
CA GLU A 124 -20.50 23.64 -4.86
C GLU A 124 -19.44 22.51 -4.81
N PRO A 125 -18.32 22.70 -4.09
CA PRO A 125 -17.38 21.60 -3.83
C PRO A 125 -18.03 20.50 -3.01
N PHE A 126 -17.74 19.25 -3.35
CA PHE A 126 -18.12 18.07 -2.57
C PHE A 126 -16.91 17.16 -2.35
N ASP A 127 -16.99 16.26 -1.36
CA ASP A 127 -15.95 15.28 -1.08
C ASP A 127 -16.09 14.07 -2.01
N VAL A 128 -15.06 13.79 -2.80
CA VAL A 128 -15.03 12.63 -3.70
C VAL A 128 -14.94 11.29 -2.96
N HIS A 129 -14.56 11.30 -1.68
CA HIS A 129 -14.53 10.11 -0.84
C HIS A 129 -15.93 9.63 -0.42
N ASP A 130 -16.92 10.51 -0.46
CA ASP A 130 -18.31 10.22 -0.10
C ASP A 130 -19.17 9.79 -1.31
N GLU A 131 -18.55 9.64 -2.49
CA GLU A 131 -19.15 9.16 -3.75
C GLU A 131 -18.98 7.65 -3.98
#